data_AF-A0A940ZUJ7-F1
#
_entry.id   AF-A0A940ZUJ7-F1
#
_cell.length_a   1.000
_cell.length_b   1.000
_cell.length_c   1.000
_cell.angle_alpha   90.00
_cell.angle_beta   90.00
_cell.angle_gamma   90.00
#
_symmetry.space_group_name_H-M   'P 1'
#
loop_
_entity.id
_entity.type
_entity.pdbx_description
1 polymer ?
#
loop_
_entity_poly.entity_id
_entity_poly.type
_entity_poly.pdbx_seq_one_letter_code
_entity_poly.pdbx_strand_id
1 'polypeptide(L)' 'KKPAKLYELIGIEDEAQANVEDVFEFRPLGQGVQDFPEILQAARDAGAQWVVVEQDQPSMQKTPLECAATSIAYLKTL' A
#
# COMPACT_ATOMS: atom_id res chain seq x y z
N LYS A 1 -1.54 -12.44 -13.31
CA LYS A 1 -0.13 -12.66 -13.72
C LYS A 1 0.78 -12.10 -12.64
N LYS A 2 2.01 -12.62 -12.48
CA LYS A 2 2.99 -12.11 -11.51
C LYS A 2 3.62 -10.83 -12.10
N PRO A 3 3.63 -9.69 -11.39
CA PRO A 3 4.20 -8.44 -11.93
C PRO A 3 5.69 -8.58 -12.18
N ALA A 4 6.19 -7.88 -13.20
CA ALA A 4 7.53 -8.09 -13.76
C ALA A 4 8.66 -7.47 -12.92
N LYS A 5 8.36 -6.58 -11.95
CA LYS A 5 9.35 -5.80 -11.17
C LYS A 5 9.23 -5.98 -9.65
N LEU A 6 9.05 -7.21 -9.18
CA LEU A 6 8.92 -7.47 -7.73
C LEU A 6 10.23 -7.30 -6.95
N TYR A 7 11.39 -7.45 -7.61
CA TYR A 7 12.69 -7.43 -6.93
C TYR A 7 13.20 -6.03 -6.60
N GLU A 8 12.72 -5.00 -7.31
CA GLU A 8 13.03 -3.59 -7.02
C GLU A 8 12.58 -3.19 -5.59
N LEU A 9 11.53 -3.82 -5.06
CA LEU A 9 11.01 -3.59 -3.70
C LEU A 9 12.00 -3.94 -2.58
N ILE A 10 12.95 -4.84 -2.84
CA ILE A 10 13.99 -5.22 -1.87
C ILE A 10 15.36 -4.63 -2.24
N GLY A 11 15.37 -3.63 -3.13
CA GLY A 11 16.58 -2.92 -3.54
C GLY A 11 17.44 -3.67 -4.57
N ILE A 12 16.88 -4.68 -5.23
CA ILE A 12 17.57 -5.38 -6.34
C ILE A 12 17.06 -4.77 -7.65
N GLU A 13 17.96 -4.10 -8.36
CA GLU A 13 17.67 -3.56 -9.69
C GLU A 13 17.41 -4.72 -10.68
N ASP A 14 16.24 -4.70 -11.32
CA ASP A 14 15.85 -5.69 -12.32
C ASP A 14 16.02 -5.07 -13.71
N GLU A 15 16.91 -5.60 -14.54
CA GLU A 15 17.23 -5.05 -15.87
C GLU A 15 16.09 -5.29 -16.90
N ALA A 16 15.02 -6.00 -16.50
CA ALA A 16 13.91 -6.34 -17.38
C ALA A 16 13.01 -5.13 -17.73
N GLN A 17 12.83 -4.89 -19.04
CA GLN A 17 11.83 -3.95 -19.58
C GLN A 17 10.41 -4.49 -19.31
N ALA A 18 9.75 -3.98 -18.28
CA ALA A 18 8.34 -4.28 -18.02
C ALA A 18 7.43 -3.49 -18.95
N ASN A 19 6.45 -4.16 -19.56
CA ASN A 19 5.28 -3.49 -20.14
C ASN A 19 4.53 -2.75 -19.02
N VAL A 20 4.05 -1.54 -19.29
CA VAL A 20 3.41 -0.63 -18.31
C VAL A 20 2.20 -1.29 -17.61
N GLU A 21 1.56 -2.28 -18.24
CA GLU A 21 0.40 -2.99 -17.71
C GLU A 21 0.72 -4.02 -16.60
N ASP A 22 1.98 -4.43 -16.43
CA ASP A 22 2.41 -5.46 -15.46
C ASP A 22 3.35 -4.88 -14.36
N VAL A 23 3.27 -3.57 -14.12
CA VAL A 23 4.07 -2.88 -13.10
C VAL A 23 3.42 -3.05 -11.72
N PHE A 24 4.25 -3.37 -10.73
CA PHE A 24 3.80 -3.40 -9.34
C PHE A 24 3.45 -1.98 -8.89
N GLU A 25 2.28 -1.81 -8.27
CA GLU A 25 1.87 -0.55 -7.68
C GLU A 25 1.41 -0.74 -6.25
N PHE A 26 1.77 0.21 -5.39
CA PHE A 26 1.22 0.32 -4.05
C PHE A 26 -0.28 0.67 -4.09
N ARG A 27 -0.97 0.50 -2.97
CA ARG A 27 -2.37 0.92 -2.83
C ARG A 27 -2.50 1.78 -1.57
N PRO A 28 -3.17 2.95 -1.65
CA PRO A 28 -3.58 3.67 -0.46
C PRO A 28 -4.40 2.77 0.47
N LEU A 29 -4.38 3.08 1.77
CA LEU A 29 -5.09 2.30 2.76
C LEU A 29 -6.58 2.17 2.38
N GLY A 30 -7.12 0.95 2.45
CA GLY A 30 -8.49 0.65 2.05
C GLY A 30 -8.75 0.56 0.54
N GLN A 31 -7.73 0.71 -0.31
CA GLN A 31 -7.83 0.50 -1.77
C GLN A 31 -7.19 -0.82 -2.23
N GLY A 32 -6.78 -1.67 -1.28
CA GLY A 32 -6.25 -3.01 -1.52
C GLY A 32 -7.24 -4.11 -1.16
N VAL A 33 -6.72 -5.29 -0.85
CA VAL A 33 -7.50 -6.49 -0.50
C VAL A 33 -7.33 -6.93 0.96
N GLN A 34 -6.61 -6.13 1.77
CA GLN A 34 -6.36 -6.43 3.18
C GLN A 34 -7.57 -6.07 4.04
N ASP A 35 -7.88 -6.92 5.02
CA ASP A 35 -8.95 -6.71 6.00
C ASP A 35 -8.44 -5.86 7.17
N PHE A 36 -8.43 -4.54 6.99
CA PHE A 36 -7.95 -3.62 8.02
C PHE A 36 -8.79 -3.59 9.31
N PRO A 37 -10.12 -3.70 9.31
CA PRO A 37 -10.88 -3.85 10.56
C PRO A 37 -10.33 -4.96 11.46
N GLU A 38 -10.17 -6.18 10.93
CA GLU A 38 -9.68 -7.32 11.71
C GLU A 38 -8.20 -7.17 12.08
N ILE A 39 -7.35 -6.65 11.18
CA ILE A 39 -5.94 -6.38 11.48
C ILE A 39 -5.80 -5.36 12.62
N LEU A 40 -6.58 -4.28 12.59
CA LEU A 40 -6.54 -3.24 13.63
C LEU A 40 -7.08 -3.76 14.96
N GLN A 41 -8.10 -4.62 14.94
CA GLN A 41 -8.58 -5.28 16.16
C GLN A 41 -7.50 -6.19 16.76
N ALA A 42 -6.86 -7.03 15.94
CA ALA A 42 -5.77 -7.89 16.38
C ALA A 42 -4.57 -7.09 16.93
N ALA A 43 -4.26 -5.94 16.32
CA ALA A 43 -3.21 -5.04 16.82
C ALA A 43 -3.55 -4.48 18.21
N ARG A 44 -4.81 -4.06 18.43
CA ARG A 44 -5.29 -3.61 19.73
C ARG A 44 -5.22 -4.71 20.78
N ASP A 45 -5.66 -5.92 20.44
CA ASP A 45 -5.64 -7.08 21.34
C ASP A 45 -4.21 -7.48 21.72
N ALA A 46 -3.25 -7.27 20.82
CA ALA A 46 -1.82 -7.44 21.08
C ALA A 46 -1.20 -6.31 21.91
N GLY A 47 -1.98 -5.28 22.29
CA GLY A 47 -1.53 -4.15 23.11
C GLY A 47 -0.89 -2.99 22.34
N ALA A 48 -1.05 -2.95 21.01
CA ALA A 48 -0.55 -1.81 20.23
C ALA A 48 -1.33 -0.53 20.57
N GLN A 49 -0.60 0.54 20.88
CA GLN A 49 -1.18 1.85 21.18
C GLN A 49 -1.27 2.77 19.96
N TRP A 50 -0.44 2.52 18.95
CA TRP A 50 -0.30 3.35 17.77
C TRP A 50 -0.13 2.47 16.53
N VAL A 51 -0.67 2.93 15.42
CA VAL A 51 -0.40 2.39 14.08
C VAL A 51 0.08 3.53 13.20
N VAL A 52 1.01 3.24 12.31
CA VAL A 52 1.53 4.21 11.34
C VAL A 52 1.10 3.73 9.95
N VAL A 53 0.54 4.64 9.16
CA VAL A 53 0.18 4.37 7.77
C VAL A 53 1.28 4.96 6.88
N GLU A 54 1.96 4.10 6.14
CA GLU A 54 3.06 4.47 5.26
C GLU A 54 2.82 3.95 3.84
N GLN A 55 3.21 4.75 2.85
CA GLN A 55 3.22 4.36 1.45
C GLN A 55 4.40 5.06 0.76
N ASP A 56 5.33 4.27 0.21
CA ASP A 56 6.59 4.80 -0.34
C ASP A 56 6.39 5.58 -1.64
N GLN A 57 5.66 5.00 -2.61
CA GLN A 57 5.41 5.62 -3.91
C GLN A 57 3.91 5.82 -4.14
N PRO A 58 3.49 6.95 -4.73
CA PRO A 58 2.10 7.16 -5.10
C PRO A 58 1.68 6.16 -6.18
N SER A 59 0.36 5.97 -6.33
CA SER A 59 -0.19 5.04 -7.32
C SER A 59 -1.55 5.52 -7.81
N MET A 60 -2.14 4.80 -8.78
CA MET A 60 -3.47 5.12 -9.30
C MET A 60 -3.58 6.55 -9.85
N GLN A 61 -2.49 7.04 -10.46
CA GLN A 61 -2.37 8.38 -11.04
C GLN A 61 -2.64 9.50 -10.02
N LYS A 62 -2.36 9.26 -8.73
CA LYS A 62 -2.45 10.25 -7.65
C LYS A 62 -1.09 10.83 -7.29
N THR A 63 -1.10 11.98 -6.61
CA THR A 63 0.04 12.54 -5.88
C THR A 63 0.19 11.88 -4.51
N PRO A 64 1.37 11.98 -3.85
CA PRO A 64 1.56 11.47 -2.49
C PRO A 64 0.51 11.99 -1.49
N LEU A 65 0.15 13.27 -1.56
CA LEU A 65 -0.85 13.85 -0.67
C LEU A 65 -2.27 13.36 -0.95
N GLU A 66 -2.62 13.07 -2.20
CA GLU A 66 -3.91 12.45 -2.53
C GLU A 66 -4.00 10.99 -2.07
N CYS A 67 -2.89 10.24 -2.12
CA CYS A 67 -2.81 8.91 -1.51
C CYS A 67 -2.99 8.97 0.01
N ALA A 68 -2.32 9.92 0.68
CA ALA A 68 -2.48 10.14 2.12
C ALA A 68 -3.92 10.56 2.48
N ALA A 69 -4.51 11.48 1.72
CA ALA A 69 -5.89 11.91 1.91
C ALA A 69 -6.89 10.75 1.73
N THR A 70 -6.69 9.90 0.72
CA THR A 70 -7.49 8.69 0.50
C THR A 70 -7.40 7.74 1.70
N SER A 71 -6.18 7.53 2.21
CA SER A 71 -5.95 6.66 3.37
C SER A 71 -6.62 7.18 4.64
N ILE A 72 -6.54 8.49 4.90
CA ILE A 72 -7.22 9.13 6.03
C ILE A 72 -8.74 9.05 5.89
N ALA A 73 -9.27 9.23 4.68
CA ALA A 73 -10.71 9.11 4.43
C ALA A 73 -11.22 7.71 4.78
N TYR A 74 -10.49 6.66 4.38
CA TYR A 74 -10.81 5.29 4.76
C TYR A 74 -10.74 5.06 6.27
N LEU A 75 -9.67 5.51 6.95
CA LEU A 75 -9.56 5.38 8.42
C LEU A 75 -10.74 5.99 9.18
N LYS A 76 -11.32 7.09 8.68
CA LYS A 76 -12.49 7.74 9.30
C LYS A 76 -13.79 6.94 9.16
N THR A 77 -13.79 5.89 8.34
CA THR A 77 -14.94 4.97 8.18
C THR A 77 -14.86 3.74 9.08
N LEU A 78 -13.72 3.54 9.75
CA LEU A 78 -13.43 2.41 10.63
C LEU A 78 -13.75 2.72 12.10
#